data_AF-A0A351EIK8-F1
#
_entry.id   AF-A0A351EIK8-F1
#
_cell.length_a   1.000
_cell.length_b   1.000
_cell.length_c   1.000
_cell.angle_alpha   90.00
_cell.angle_beta   90.00
_cell.angle_gamma   90.00
#
_symmetry.space_group_name_H-M   'P 1'
#
loop_
_entity.id
_entity.type
_entity.pdbx_description
1 polymer ?
#
loop_
_entity_poly.entity_id
_entity_poly.type
_entity_poly.pdbx_seq_one_letter_code
_entity_poly.pdbx_strand_id
1 'polypeptide(L)'
;MEVSELTEALKDLVKTAYGDRVGTFKIQSVDEATSRARQKARSQLSKEQRLFIDRSLVPFRDWLIERDPEAAERVASGAPAPQDIETAVRAAEDHAAALLAPDLNEAETELLLARLKNGRIETIEERNSLRGAPLRFSNRHVRTMAGGFAIIFLGSGVAGVTAEVGTVVTIAGAAIFVWGFRKWKSGETTSNVPSVSVFKGGKIKREGPGAL
;
A
#
# COMPACT_ATOMS: atom_id res chain seq x y z
N MET A 1 -2.51 -25.17 25.00
CA MET A 1 -2.23 -23.92 24.27
C MET A 1 -3.31 -22.93 24.64
N GLU A 2 -2.95 -21.89 25.39
CA GLU A 2 -3.86 -20.80 25.79
C GLU A 2 -3.94 -19.72 24.71
N VAL A 3 -5.00 -18.91 24.73
CA VAL A 3 -5.22 -17.83 23.74
C VAL A 3 -4.05 -16.82 23.76
N SER A 4 -3.56 -16.52 24.96
CA SER A 4 -2.39 -15.64 25.16
C SER A 4 -1.11 -16.24 24.56
N GLU A 5 -0.91 -17.55 24.66
CA GLU A 5 0.28 -18.23 24.14
C GLU A 5 0.34 -18.16 22.60
N LEU A 6 -0.77 -18.43 21.91
CA LEU A 6 -0.81 -18.30 20.45
C LEU A 6 -0.60 -16.84 20.02
N THR A 7 -1.22 -15.91 20.74
CA THR A 7 -1.09 -14.48 20.47
C THR A 7 0.37 -14.01 20.58
N GLU A 8 1.04 -14.33 21.68
CA GLU A 8 2.45 -13.95 21.88
C GLU A 8 3.38 -14.65 20.89
N ALA A 9 3.13 -15.93 20.58
CA ALA A 9 3.88 -16.64 19.55
C ALA A 9 3.79 -15.96 18.17
N LEU A 10 2.60 -15.47 17.79
CA LEU A 10 2.41 -14.73 16.54
C LEU A 10 3.11 -13.35 16.56
N LYS A 11 3.05 -12.62 17.68
CA LYS A 11 3.76 -11.35 17.84
C LYS A 11 5.27 -11.55 17.72
N ASP A 12 5.81 -12.57 18.37
CA ASP A 12 7.23 -12.89 18.33
C ASP A 12 7.66 -13.40 16.95
N LEU A 13 6.78 -14.09 16.22
CA LEU A 13 6.99 -14.44 14.81
C LEU A 13 7.22 -13.18 13.95
N VAL A 14 6.35 -12.17 14.10
CA VAL A 14 6.44 -10.90 13.37
C VAL A 14 7.71 -10.15 13.74
N LYS A 15 8.03 -10.04 15.04
CA LYS A 15 9.28 -9.41 15.50
C LYS A 15 10.52 -10.13 14.96
N THR A 16 10.51 -11.46 14.93
CA THR A 16 11.64 -12.25 14.43
C THR A 16 11.81 -12.09 12.93
N ALA A 17 10.70 -12.08 12.17
CA ALA A 17 10.74 -11.98 10.71
C ALA A 17 11.07 -10.57 10.21
N TYR A 18 10.58 -9.52 10.89
CA TYR A 18 10.63 -8.15 10.40
C TYR A 18 11.40 -7.16 11.29
N GLY A 19 11.88 -7.60 12.45
CA GLY A 19 12.62 -6.78 13.42
C GLY A 19 11.78 -5.63 13.95
N ASP A 20 12.38 -4.44 14.02
CA ASP A 20 11.75 -3.20 14.46
C ASP A 20 11.01 -2.45 13.35
N ARG A 21 10.90 -3.05 12.15
CA ARG A 21 10.20 -2.40 11.03
C ARG A 21 8.72 -2.24 11.35
N VAL A 22 8.18 -1.10 10.93
CA VAL A 22 6.78 -0.69 11.11
C VAL A 22 6.31 -0.05 9.81
N GLY A 23 5.10 -0.40 9.38
CA GLY A 23 4.48 0.15 8.19
C GLY A 23 3.63 -0.88 7.46
N THR A 24 3.48 -0.70 6.15
CA THR A 24 2.54 -1.46 5.33
C THR A 24 3.02 -2.88 5.09
N PHE A 25 2.20 -3.87 5.42
CA PHE A 25 2.50 -5.27 5.11
C PHE A 25 2.36 -5.55 3.61
N LYS A 26 3.40 -6.13 3.02
CA LYS A 26 3.39 -6.66 1.64
C LYS A 26 3.55 -8.16 1.70
N ILE A 27 2.45 -8.83 2.03
CA ILE A 27 2.35 -10.29 2.01
C ILE A 27 1.91 -10.71 0.60
N GLN A 28 2.50 -11.80 0.10
CA GLN A 28 2.17 -12.31 -1.24
C GLN A 28 0.70 -12.74 -1.32
N SER A 29 0.14 -12.63 -2.52
CA SER A 29 -1.18 -13.17 -2.82
C SER A 29 -1.21 -14.68 -2.65
N VAL A 30 -2.36 -15.21 -2.24
CA VAL A 30 -2.57 -16.65 -2.09
C VAL A 30 -2.62 -17.30 -3.48
N ASP A 31 -1.73 -18.24 -3.73
CA ASP A 31 -1.75 -19.09 -4.93
C ASP A 31 -2.67 -20.30 -4.74
N GLU A 32 -2.84 -21.10 -5.80
CA GLU A 32 -3.76 -22.24 -5.77
C GLU A 32 -3.34 -23.31 -4.76
N ALA A 33 -2.03 -23.57 -4.63
CA ALA A 33 -1.49 -24.55 -3.69
C ALA A 33 -1.78 -24.12 -2.24
N THR A 34 -1.48 -22.87 -1.90
CA THR A 34 -1.77 -22.30 -0.57
C THR A 34 -3.27 -22.28 -0.30
N SER A 35 -4.10 -21.95 -1.30
CA SER A 35 -5.57 -21.97 -1.16
C SER A 35 -6.09 -23.37 -0.81
N ARG A 36 -5.61 -24.41 -1.51
CA ARG A 36 -6.00 -25.81 -1.23
C ARG A 36 -5.55 -26.23 0.18
N ALA A 37 -4.30 -25.95 0.54
CA ALA A 37 -3.75 -26.27 1.87
C ALA A 37 -4.56 -25.60 2.98
N ARG A 38 -4.88 -24.31 2.83
CA ARG A 38 -5.75 -23.54 3.76
C ARG A 38 -7.12 -24.18 3.91
N GLN A 39 -7.77 -24.53 2.81
CA GLN A 39 -9.13 -25.10 2.85
C GLN A 39 -9.11 -26.44 3.58
N LYS A 40 -8.13 -27.28 3.27
CA LYS A 40 -7.90 -28.57 3.92
C LYS A 40 -7.61 -28.43 5.42
N ALA A 41 -6.76 -27.48 5.82
CA ALA A 41 -6.46 -27.22 7.22
C ALA A 41 -7.73 -26.80 7.97
N ARG A 42 -8.47 -25.84 7.44
CA ARG A 42 -9.70 -25.32 8.08
C ARG A 42 -10.81 -26.35 8.18
N SER A 43 -10.96 -27.24 7.20
CA SER A 43 -12.00 -28.29 7.24
C SER A 43 -11.77 -29.29 8.36
N GLN A 44 -10.54 -29.45 8.84
CA GLN A 44 -10.20 -30.36 9.94
C GLN A 44 -10.41 -29.75 11.33
N LEU A 45 -10.44 -28.42 11.43
CA LEU A 45 -10.56 -27.74 12.73
C LEU A 45 -11.97 -27.90 13.32
N SER A 46 -12.02 -28.25 14.60
CA SER A 46 -13.26 -28.24 15.38
C SER A 46 -13.79 -26.82 15.58
N LYS A 47 -15.04 -26.69 15.99
CA LYS A 47 -15.64 -25.38 16.29
C LYS A 47 -14.90 -24.66 17.41
N GLU A 48 -14.47 -25.39 18.42
CA GLU A 48 -13.71 -24.89 19.57
C GLU A 48 -12.33 -24.40 19.14
N GLN A 49 -11.65 -25.14 18.27
CA GLN A 49 -10.34 -24.73 17.72
C GLN A 49 -10.45 -23.48 16.85
N ARG A 50 -11.49 -23.37 16.02
CA ARG A 50 -11.75 -22.16 15.22
C ARG A 50 -12.01 -20.96 16.13
N LEU A 51 -12.87 -21.12 17.14
CA LEU A 51 -13.15 -20.06 18.11
C LEU A 51 -11.90 -19.65 18.92
N PHE A 52 -11.05 -20.62 19.25
CA PHE A 52 -9.76 -20.38 19.90
C PHE A 52 -8.84 -19.52 19.04
N ILE A 53 -8.71 -19.85 17.74
CA ILE A 53 -7.93 -19.05 16.78
C ILE A 53 -8.52 -17.64 16.69
N ASP A 54 -9.83 -17.51 16.45
CA ASP A 54 -10.50 -16.21 16.30
C ASP A 54 -10.26 -15.30 17.52
N ARG A 55 -10.36 -15.86 18.73
CA ARG A 55 -10.09 -15.12 19.98
C ARG A 55 -8.63 -14.70 20.12
N SER A 56 -7.68 -15.47 19.59
CA SER A 56 -6.25 -15.15 19.61
C SER A 56 -5.88 -14.09 18.58
N LEU A 57 -6.61 -14.03 17.46
CA LEU A 57 -6.35 -13.09 16.38
C LEU A 57 -6.80 -11.66 16.71
N VAL A 58 -7.78 -11.46 17.59
CA VAL A 58 -8.23 -10.12 18.04
C VAL A 58 -7.08 -9.33 18.69
N PRO A 59 -6.47 -9.78 19.80
CA PRO A 59 -5.36 -9.03 20.42
C PRO A 59 -4.11 -8.97 19.54
N PHE A 60 -3.90 -9.94 18.64
CA PHE A 60 -2.84 -9.87 17.65
C PHE A 60 -3.07 -8.74 16.64
N ARG A 61 -4.31 -8.58 16.14
CA ARG A 61 -4.72 -7.50 15.25
C ARG A 61 -4.57 -6.14 15.91
N ASP A 62 -5.04 -6.00 17.14
CA ASP A 62 -4.95 -4.73 17.88
C ASP A 62 -3.49 -4.34 18.10
N TRP A 63 -2.62 -5.29 18.42
CA TRP A 63 -1.18 -5.07 18.50
C TRP A 63 -0.56 -4.62 17.16
N LEU A 64 -0.98 -5.19 16.02
CA LEU A 64 -0.52 -4.73 14.70
C LEU A 64 -0.95 -3.28 14.40
N ILE A 65 -2.16 -2.90 14.81
CA ILE A 65 -2.69 -1.55 14.65
C ILE A 65 -1.91 -0.56 15.52
N GLU A 66 -1.74 -0.86 16.81
CA GLU A 66 -1.00 -0.01 17.75
C GLU A 66 0.46 0.20 17.34
N ARG A 67 1.05 -0.80 16.70
CA ARG A 67 2.42 -0.74 16.22
C ARG A 67 2.61 0.22 15.04
N ASP A 68 1.62 0.41 14.18
CA ASP A 68 1.66 1.32 13.03
C ASP A 68 0.93 2.65 13.34
N PRO A 69 1.65 3.78 13.49
CA PRO A 69 1.04 5.07 13.80
C PRO A 69 -0.06 5.50 12.84
N GLU A 70 0.08 5.22 11.54
CA GLU A 70 -0.94 5.58 10.55
C GLU A 70 -2.19 4.71 10.67
N ALA A 71 -2.00 3.42 10.96
CA ALA A 71 -3.12 2.51 11.23
C ALA A 71 -3.84 2.89 12.52
N ALA A 72 -3.10 3.20 13.59
CA ALA A 72 -3.63 3.63 14.86
C ALA A 72 -4.46 4.92 14.73
N GLU A 73 -3.92 5.94 14.06
CA GLU A 73 -4.64 7.21 13.82
C GLU A 73 -5.92 6.98 12.99
N ARG A 74 -5.81 6.17 11.94
CA ARG A 74 -6.96 5.80 11.09
C ARG A 74 -8.07 5.15 11.91
N VAL A 75 -7.74 4.16 12.73
CA VAL A 75 -8.73 3.45 13.57
C VAL A 75 -9.28 4.39 14.65
N ALA A 76 -8.45 5.24 15.26
CA ALA A 76 -8.90 6.24 16.22
C ALA A 76 -9.89 7.26 15.62
N SER A 77 -9.76 7.57 14.33
CA SER A 77 -10.73 8.41 13.59
C SER A 77 -12.05 7.71 13.23
N GLY A 78 -12.21 6.44 13.62
CA GLY A 78 -13.40 5.63 13.33
C GLY A 78 -13.41 4.94 11.97
N ALA A 79 -12.32 5.06 11.19
CA ALA A 79 -12.18 4.35 9.94
C ALA A 79 -11.74 2.88 10.17
N PRO A 80 -12.09 1.94 9.28
CA PRO A 80 -11.66 0.56 9.41
C PRO A 80 -10.14 0.44 9.25
N ALA A 81 -9.58 -0.62 9.87
CA ALA A 81 -8.16 -0.93 9.78
C ALA A 81 -7.68 -1.07 8.33
N PRO A 82 -6.42 -0.73 8.03
CA PRO A 82 -5.81 -0.96 6.73
C PRO A 82 -5.93 -2.41 6.23
N GLN A 83 -6.16 -2.59 4.93
CA GLN A 83 -6.35 -3.90 4.30
C GLN A 83 -5.13 -4.82 4.43
N ASP A 84 -3.93 -4.27 4.52
CA ASP A 84 -2.70 -5.00 4.69
C ASP A 84 -2.56 -5.63 6.09
N ILE A 85 -3.07 -4.95 7.13
CA ILE A 85 -3.19 -5.54 8.48
C ILE A 85 -4.16 -6.71 8.46
N GLU A 86 -5.32 -6.57 7.81
CA GLU A 86 -6.26 -7.69 7.64
C GLU A 86 -5.63 -8.85 6.87
N THR A 87 -4.79 -8.55 5.88
CA THR A 87 -4.04 -9.58 5.14
C THR A 87 -3.03 -10.30 6.03
N ALA A 88 -2.35 -9.59 6.93
CA ALA A 88 -1.46 -10.16 7.93
C ALA A 88 -2.21 -11.03 8.94
N VAL A 89 -3.37 -10.60 9.42
CA VAL A 89 -4.25 -11.40 10.30
C VAL A 89 -4.68 -12.68 9.60
N ARG A 90 -5.03 -12.62 8.30
CA ARG A 90 -5.36 -13.83 7.52
C ARG A 90 -4.17 -14.76 7.31
N ALA A 91 -2.94 -14.25 7.27
CA ALA A 91 -1.74 -15.09 7.21
C ALA A 91 -1.42 -15.70 8.58
N ALA A 92 -1.67 -14.98 9.67
CA ALA A 92 -1.60 -15.50 11.03
C ALA A 92 -2.64 -16.62 11.29
N GLU A 93 -3.85 -16.46 10.77
CA GLU A 93 -4.90 -17.49 10.81
C GLU A 93 -4.43 -18.77 10.12
N ASP A 94 -3.78 -18.66 8.95
CA ASP A 94 -3.24 -19.82 8.23
C ASP A 94 -2.11 -20.49 9.00
N HIS A 95 -1.22 -19.70 9.60
CA HIS A 95 -0.15 -20.19 10.47
C HIS A 95 -0.73 -20.98 11.66
N ALA A 96 -1.73 -20.42 12.34
CA ALA A 96 -2.39 -21.07 13.47
C ALA A 96 -3.17 -22.33 13.06
N ALA A 97 -3.85 -22.29 11.91
CA ALA A 97 -4.55 -23.45 11.37
C ALA A 97 -3.59 -24.60 11.04
N ALA A 98 -2.40 -24.30 10.52
CA ALA A 98 -1.39 -25.30 10.22
C ALA A 98 -0.85 -26.01 11.48
N LEU A 99 -0.74 -25.30 12.61
CA LEU A 99 -0.30 -25.88 13.87
C LEU A 99 -1.33 -26.82 14.51
N LEU A 100 -2.61 -26.68 14.16
CA LEU A 100 -3.71 -27.42 14.77
C LEU A 100 -4.32 -28.50 13.87
N ALA A 101 -4.08 -28.43 12.56
CA ALA A 101 -4.59 -29.42 11.59
C ALA A 101 -3.70 -30.68 11.57
N PRO A 102 -4.23 -31.87 11.90
CA PRO A 102 -3.43 -33.08 12.03
C PRO A 102 -2.97 -33.67 10.69
N ASP A 103 -3.76 -33.51 9.61
CA ASP A 103 -3.55 -34.20 8.33
C ASP A 103 -3.01 -33.25 7.25
N LEU A 104 -2.03 -32.42 7.59
CA LEU A 104 -1.25 -31.66 6.60
C LEU A 104 0.03 -32.39 6.27
N ASN A 105 0.38 -32.44 4.98
CA ASN A 105 1.71 -32.89 4.60
C ASN A 105 2.76 -31.80 4.90
N GLU A 106 4.04 -32.15 4.82
CA GLU A 106 5.13 -31.23 5.15
C GLU A 106 5.12 -29.96 4.28
N ALA A 107 4.91 -30.10 2.96
CA ALA A 107 4.86 -28.98 2.03
C ALA A 107 3.66 -28.04 2.29
N GLU A 108 2.48 -28.59 2.56
CA GLU A 108 1.28 -27.84 2.93
C GLU A 108 1.49 -27.07 4.24
N THR A 109 2.13 -27.71 5.22
CA THR A 109 2.45 -27.10 6.51
C THR A 109 3.43 -25.95 6.33
N GLU A 110 4.51 -26.16 5.58
CA GLU A 110 5.51 -25.13 5.31
C GLU A 110 4.90 -23.92 4.59
N LEU A 111 4.07 -24.14 3.56
CA LEU A 111 3.38 -23.06 2.83
C LEU A 111 2.57 -22.15 3.76
N LEU A 112 1.77 -22.74 4.66
CA LEU A 112 0.92 -21.99 5.58
C LEU A 112 1.73 -21.31 6.68
N LEU A 113 2.74 -21.99 7.24
CA LEU A 113 3.59 -21.43 8.30
C LEU A 113 4.46 -20.27 7.79
N ALA A 114 4.95 -20.37 6.55
CA ALA A 114 5.82 -19.38 5.95
C ALA A 114 5.06 -18.11 5.51
N ARG A 115 3.74 -18.17 5.34
CA ARG A 115 2.96 -17.06 4.76
C ARG A 115 3.10 -15.74 5.53
N LEU A 116 3.07 -15.80 6.86
CA LEU A 116 3.24 -14.60 7.70
C LEU A 116 4.71 -14.13 7.74
N LYS A 117 5.69 -15.01 7.45
CA LYS A 117 7.13 -14.71 7.47
C LYS A 117 7.66 -14.18 6.14
N ASN A 118 7.14 -14.68 5.02
CA ASN A 118 7.67 -14.45 3.67
C ASN A 118 7.16 -13.15 3.02
N GLY A 119 6.78 -12.17 3.82
CA GLY A 119 6.39 -10.84 3.36
C GLY A 119 7.54 -9.84 3.42
N ARG A 120 7.18 -8.57 3.32
CA ARG A 120 8.03 -7.44 3.74
C ARG A 120 7.16 -6.36 4.38
N ILE A 121 7.75 -5.58 5.27
CA ILE A 121 7.13 -4.35 5.80
C ILE A 121 7.76 -3.17 5.07
N GLU A 122 6.97 -2.43 4.31
CA GLU A 122 7.37 -1.19 3.66
C GLU A 122 7.16 -0.02 4.64
N THR A 123 8.23 0.68 5.01
CA THR A 123 8.09 1.79 5.97
C THR A 123 7.44 3.01 5.33
N ILE A 124 7.00 3.94 6.17
CA ILE A 124 6.42 5.22 5.71
C ILE A 124 7.43 5.97 4.84
N GLU A 125 8.70 6.00 5.23
CA GLU A 125 9.78 6.67 4.49
C GLU A 125 10.01 6.02 3.12
N GLU A 126 10.06 4.69 3.05
CA GLU A 126 10.25 3.96 1.79
C GLU A 126 9.09 4.21 0.82
N ARG A 127 7.87 4.12 1.32
CA ARG A 127 6.67 4.42 0.54
C ARG A 127 6.62 5.88 0.07
N ASN A 128 7.02 6.81 0.93
CA ASN A 128 7.04 8.23 0.60
C ASN A 128 8.19 8.57 -0.36
N SER A 129 9.32 7.87 -0.30
CA SER A 129 10.42 8.02 -1.25
C SER A 129 10.04 7.61 -2.67
N LEU A 130 9.09 6.68 -2.81
CA LEU A 130 8.54 6.23 -4.08
C LEU A 130 7.36 7.08 -4.58
N ARG A 131 6.76 7.91 -3.71
CA ARG A 131 5.71 8.86 -4.12
C ARG A 131 6.35 10.01 -4.89
N GLY A 132 6.08 10.06 -6.20
CA GLY A 132 6.39 11.22 -7.03
C GLY A 132 5.76 12.51 -6.46
N ALA A 133 6.38 13.66 -6.73
CA ALA A 133 5.88 14.96 -6.29
C ALA A 133 4.39 15.12 -6.62
N PRO A 134 3.51 15.65 -5.74
CA PRO A 134 2.08 15.68 -6.03
C PRO A 134 1.74 16.45 -7.32
N LEU A 135 0.75 15.98 -8.07
CA LEU A 135 0.22 16.64 -9.27
C LEU A 135 -0.60 17.88 -8.88
N ARG A 136 0.07 18.97 -8.51
CA ARG A 136 -0.58 20.25 -8.18
C ARG A 136 -0.62 21.14 -9.42
N PHE A 137 -1.80 21.70 -9.74
CA PHE A 137 -1.95 22.68 -10.84
C PHE A 137 -1.13 23.97 -10.65
N SER A 138 -0.66 24.26 -9.43
CA SER A 138 0.30 25.34 -9.20
C SER A 138 1.65 25.09 -9.89
N ASN A 139 2.00 23.84 -10.18
CA ASN A 139 3.20 23.48 -10.93
C ASN A 139 2.99 23.73 -12.42
N ARG A 140 3.89 24.52 -13.03
CA ARG A 140 3.86 24.82 -14.47
C ARG A 140 3.86 23.55 -15.33
N HIS A 141 4.63 22.53 -14.98
CA HIS A 141 4.74 21.29 -15.74
C HIS A 141 3.47 20.43 -15.67
N VAL A 142 2.77 20.45 -14.54
CA VAL A 142 1.45 19.81 -14.39
C VAL A 142 0.41 20.50 -15.26
N ARG A 143 0.45 21.84 -15.34
CA ARG A 143 -0.39 22.59 -16.29
C ARG A 143 -0.04 22.31 -17.74
N THR A 144 1.25 22.14 -18.06
CA THR A 144 1.66 21.74 -19.41
C THR A 144 1.16 20.34 -19.76
N MET A 145 1.19 19.39 -18.81
CA MET A 145 0.55 18.08 -19.01
C MET A 145 -0.95 18.23 -19.29
N ALA A 146 -1.68 18.99 -18.47
CA ALA A 146 -3.11 19.21 -18.67
C ALA A 146 -3.43 19.88 -20.02
N GLY A 147 -2.61 20.84 -20.46
CA GLY A 147 -2.73 21.47 -21.77
C GLY A 147 -2.49 20.49 -22.93
N GLY A 148 -1.45 19.66 -22.84
CA GLY A 148 -1.22 18.58 -23.80
C GLY A 148 -2.39 17.60 -23.88
N PHE A 149 -2.95 17.23 -22.72
CA PHE A 149 -4.13 16.37 -22.64
C PHE A 149 -5.37 16.99 -23.30
N ALA A 150 -5.61 18.29 -23.07
CA ALA A 150 -6.71 19.00 -23.72
C ALA A 150 -6.56 19.02 -25.25
N ILE A 151 -5.34 19.20 -25.76
CA ILE A 151 -5.06 19.18 -27.21
C ILE A 151 -5.30 17.78 -27.79
N ILE A 152 -4.90 16.71 -27.10
CA ILE A 152 -5.20 15.32 -27.51
C ILE A 152 -6.71 15.12 -27.63
N PHE A 153 -7.46 15.54 -26.61
CA PHE A 153 -8.91 15.37 -26.57
C PHE A 153 -9.59 16.13 -27.73
N LEU A 154 -9.20 17.39 -27.96
CA LEU A 154 -9.70 18.18 -29.10
C LEU A 154 -9.31 17.56 -30.45
N GLY A 155 -8.06 17.10 -30.60
CA GLY A 155 -7.58 16.42 -31.81
C GLY A 155 -8.36 15.15 -32.14
N SER A 156 -8.70 14.35 -31.12
CA SER A 156 -9.52 13.15 -31.30
C SER A 156 -10.96 13.46 -31.75
N GLY A 157 -11.53 14.59 -31.32
CA GLY A 157 -12.81 15.08 -31.83
C GLY A 157 -12.75 15.52 -33.30
N VAL A 158 -11.64 16.13 -33.71
CA VAL A 158 -11.40 16.58 -35.11
C VAL A 158 -11.06 15.43 -36.04
N ALA A 159 -10.41 14.37 -35.53
CA ALA A 159 -10.10 13.15 -36.30
C ALA A 159 -11.36 12.44 -36.82
N GLY A 160 -12.51 12.62 -36.17
CA GLY A 160 -13.81 12.15 -36.65
C GLY A 160 -14.35 12.88 -37.89
N VAL A 161 -13.74 14.03 -38.26
CA VAL A 161 -14.18 14.87 -39.39
C VAL A 161 -13.10 14.93 -40.49
N THR A 162 -11.81 14.99 -40.12
CA THR A 162 -10.67 14.95 -41.05
C THR A 162 -9.51 14.17 -40.43
N ALA A 163 -9.25 12.97 -40.94
CA ALA A 163 -8.35 12.00 -40.32
C ALA A 163 -6.89 12.49 -40.23
N GLU A 164 -6.39 13.17 -41.26
CA GLU A 164 -5.00 13.63 -41.33
C GLU A 164 -4.71 14.77 -40.35
N VAL A 165 -5.61 15.76 -40.26
CA VAL A 165 -5.45 16.93 -39.40
C VAL A 165 -5.62 16.55 -37.92
N GLY A 166 -6.60 15.71 -37.60
CA GLY A 166 -6.81 15.21 -36.24
C GLY A 166 -5.61 14.44 -35.70
N THR A 167 -4.99 13.60 -36.53
CA THR A 167 -3.82 12.80 -36.13
C THR A 167 -2.62 13.69 -35.78
N VAL A 168 -2.33 14.73 -36.57
CA VAL A 168 -1.23 15.67 -36.31
C VAL A 168 -1.44 16.43 -35.00
N VAL A 169 -2.66 16.89 -34.74
CA VAL A 169 -3.02 17.61 -33.51
C VAL A 169 -2.87 16.71 -32.28
N THR A 170 -3.31 15.46 -32.37
CA THR A 170 -3.16 14.48 -31.30
C THR A 170 -1.68 14.17 -31.01
N ILE A 171 -0.83 14.02 -32.03
CA ILE A 171 0.62 13.80 -31.85
C ILE A 171 1.26 15.01 -31.15
N ALA A 172 0.92 16.24 -31.56
CA ALA A 172 1.42 17.45 -30.92
C ALA A 172 1.01 17.54 -29.44
N GLY A 173 -0.26 17.22 -29.13
CA GLY A 173 -0.74 17.16 -27.75
C GLY A 173 -0.02 16.11 -26.90
N ALA A 174 0.26 14.94 -27.47
CA ALA A 174 1.04 13.88 -26.80
C ALA A 174 2.48 14.32 -26.51
N ALA A 175 3.14 15.00 -27.45
CA ALA A 175 4.49 15.53 -27.23
C ALA A 175 4.52 16.55 -26.08
N ILE A 176 3.54 17.46 -26.02
CA ILE A 176 3.41 18.46 -24.94
C ILE A 176 3.17 17.78 -23.59
N PHE A 177 2.30 16.77 -23.56
CA PHE A 177 2.01 15.99 -22.36
C PHE A 177 3.27 15.29 -21.83
N VAL A 178 3.99 14.57 -22.71
CA VAL A 178 5.21 13.83 -22.34
C VAL A 178 6.31 14.78 -21.85
N TRP A 179 6.46 15.94 -22.48
CA TRP A 179 7.42 16.96 -22.03
C TRP A 179 7.09 17.45 -20.61
N GLY A 180 5.83 17.80 -20.36
CA GLY A 180 5.37 18.21 -19.03
C GLY A 180 5.59 17.11 -17.98
N PHE A 181 5.29 15.86 -18.33
CA PHE A 181 5.47 14.71 -17.45
C PHE A 181 6.94 14.46 -17.09
N ARG A 182 7.86 14.50 -18.07
CA ARG A 182 9.30 14.33 -17.83
C ARG A 182 9.85 15.41 -16.91
N LYS A 183 9.43 16.67 -17.09
CA LYS A 183 9.86 17.80 -16.27
C LYS A 183 9.27 17.81 -14.86
N TRP A 184 8.02 17.37 -14.71
CA TRP A 184 7.44 17.16 -13.38
C TRP A 184 8.17 16.03 -12.63
N LYS A 185 8.48 14.92 -13.32
CA LYS A 185 9.19 13.78 -12.72
C LYS A 185 10.64 14.11 -12.32
N SER A 186 11.30 15.04 -13.00
CA SER A 186 12.67 15.47 -12.66
C SER A 186 12.75 16.39 -11.43
N GLY A 187 11.62 16.73 -10.79
CA GLY A 187 11.63 17.54 -9.56
C GLY A 187 11.96 19.02 -9.78
N GLU A 188 12.00 19.51 -11.03
CA GLU A 188 12.11 20.95 -11.34
C GLU A 188 10.76 21.62 -11.04
N THR A 189 10.48 21.91 -9.77
CA THR A 189 9.31 22.70 -9.37
C THR A 189 9.55 24.18 -9.67
N THR A 190 9.36 24.61 -10.91
CA THR A 190 9.21 26.05 -11.20
C THR A 190 7.78 26.46 -10.83
N SER A 191 7.60 26.94 -9.60
CA SER A 191 6.37 27.61 -9.18
C SER A 191 6.27 28.97 -9.89
N ASN A 192 5.09 29.33 -10.38
CA ASN A 192 4.84 30.65 -10.96
C ASN A 192 4.55 31.74 -9.91
N VAL A 193 4.64 31.43 -8.61
CA VAL A 193 4.47 32.44 -7.56
C VAL A 193 5.74 33.29 -7.54
N PRO A 194 5.67 34.61 -7.78
CA PRO A 194 6.82 35.49 -7.62
C PRO A 194 7.27 35.39 -6.17
N SER A 195 8.55 35.11 -5.95
CA SER A 195 9.17 35.11 -4.62
C SER A 195 9.35 36.55 -4.12
N VAL A 196 8.25 37.30 -3.97
CA VAL A 196 8.25 38.64 -3.38
C VAL A 196 7.31 38.65 -2.19
N SER A 197 7.96 38.81 -1.04
CA SER A 197 7.47 38.93 0.33
C SER A 197 6.27 39.86 0.53
N VAL A 198 5.27 39.44 1.32
CA VAL A 198 4.72 40.21 2.46
C VAL A 198 4.05 39.25 3.46
N PHE A 199 4.70 39.00 4.61
CA PHE A 199 4.21 39.18 5.99
C PHE A 199 5.11 38.43 6.98
N LYS A 200 5.59 39.18 7.97
CA LYS A 200 6.38 38.77 9.14
C LYS A 200 5.91 37.42 9.72
N GLY A 201 6.83 36.45 9.81
CA GLY A 201 6.68 35.27 10.68
C GLY A 201 6.57 33.90 9.99
N GLY A 202 6.43 33.81 8.67
CA GLY A 202 6.37 32.53 7.96
C GLY A 202 7.69 32.14 7.32
N LYS A 203 8.34 31.07 7.81
CA LYS A 203 9.52 30.46 7.16
C LYS A 203 9.19 30.13 5.70
N ILE A 204 10.11 30.49 4.79
CA ILE A 204 10.09 30.01 3.41
C ILE A 204 10.17 28.48 3.47
N LYS A 205 9.04 27.81 3.26
CA LYS A 205 8.93 26.36 3.24
C LYS A 205 9.63 25.82 2.00
N ARG A 206 10.89 25.37 2.16
CA ARG A 206 11.39 24.22 1.40
C ARG A 206 10.66 23.01 1.97
N GLU A 207 9.56 22.58 1.35
CA GLU A 207 8.93 21.29 1.66
C GLU A 207 9.79 20.17 1.03
N GLY A 208 10.90 19.86 1.70
CA GLY A 208 11.47 18.50 1.69
C GLY A 208 10.65 17.59 2.63
N PRO A 209 10.77 16.26 2.51
CA PRO A 209 9.95 15.33 3.26
C PRO A 209 10.38 15.37 4.73
N GLY A 210 9.50 15.85 5.59
CA GLY A 210 9.75 15.98 7.02
C GLY A 210 9.28 17.33 7.57
N ALA A 211 7.97 17.50 7.71
CA ALA A 211 7.38 18.31 8.77
C ALA A 211 5.86 18.07 8.80
N LEU A 212 5.48 17.22 9.75
CA LEU A 212 4.13 16.83 10.21
C LEU A 212 3.31 16.03 9.19
#